data_AF-A0A1B6LVC8-F1
#
_entry.id   AF-A0A1B6LVC8-F1
#
_cell.length_a   1.000
_cell.length_b   1.000
_cell.length_c   1.000
_cell.angle_alpha   90.00
_cell.angle_beta   90.00
_cell.angle_gamma   90.00
#
_symmetry.space_group_name_H-M   'P 1'
#
loop_
_entity.id
_entity.type
_entity.pdbx_description
1 polymer ?
#
loop_
_entity_poly.entity_id
_entity_poly.type
_entity_poly.pdbx_seq_one_letter_code
_entity_poly.pdbx_strand_id
1 'polypeptide(L)'
;MAVHEVQLLDLYDRTDGILQESTPLDEVFVSLLVKKDLPNLNITRVCEVKNSFLKYMYDLTKEEYKSRYGRVTETRLFHATSEFNVNPIIQNNLDWRRVSRSKFGMGVSFSNDADYANFFSNSSNGNVE
;
A
#
# COMPACT_ATOMS: atom_id res chain seq x y z
N MET A 1 9.58 -2.00 -34.91
CA MET A 1 10.30 -2.75 -33.84
C MET A 1 10.89 -1.84 -32.76
N ALA A 2 11.33 -0.61 -33.06
CA ALA A 2 11.91 0.28 -32.04
C ALA A 2 10.91 0.90 -31.04
N VAL A 3 9.67 1.19 -31.45
CA VAL A 3 8.69 1.89 -30.58
C VAL A 3 8.20 1.07 -29.39
N HIS A 4 8.22 -0.26 -29.50
CA HIS A 4 7.69 -1.17 -28.47
C HIS A 4 8.72 -1.47 -27.38
N GLU A 5 10.01 -1.36 -27.72
CA GLU A 5 11.15 -1.60 -26.82
C GLU A 5 11.44 -0.36 -25.94
N VAL A 6 11.30 0.84 -26.53
CA VAL A 6 11.38 2.12 -25.79
C VAL A 6 10.27 2.24 -24.74
N GLN A 7 9.04 1.79 -25.06
CA GLN A 7 7.92 1.84 -24.14
C GLN A 7 8.04 0.86 -22.97
N LEU A 8 8.74 -0.27 -23.16
CA LEU A 8 9.08 -1.23 -22.10
C LEU A 8 10.17 -0.67 -21.18
N LEU A 9 11.19 -0.02 -21.73
CA LEU A 9 12.24 0.66 -20.94
C LEU A 9 11.68 1.79 -20.08
N ASP A 10 10.77 2.63 -20.61
CA ASP A 10 10.09 3.69 -19.83
C ASP A 10 9.17 3.14 -18.72
N LEU A 11 8.73 1.88 -18.82
CA LEU A 11 7.94 1.20 -17.79
C LEU A 11 8.82 0.59 -16.69
N TYR A 12 10.01 0.09 -17.03
CA TYR A 12 11.00 -0.40 -16.06
C TYR A 12 11.73 0.75 -15.34
N ASP A 13 11.94 1.88 -16.00
CA ASP A 13 12.52 3.10 -15.39
C ASP A 13 11.57 3.77 -14.37
N ARG A 14 10.26 3.46 -14.43
CA ARG A 14 9.25 4.03 -13.52
C ARG A 14 9.20 3.43 -12.12
N THR A 15 9.94 2.36 -11.83
CA THR A 15 10.02 1.81 -10.46
C THR A 15 11.26 2.22 -9.70
N ASP A 16 12.33 2.60 -10.41
CA ASP A 16 13.59 2.97 -9.81
C ASP A 16 13.42 4.30 -9.07
N GLY A 17 13.41 4.22 -7.74
CA GLY A 17 13.25 5.34 -6.83
C GLY A 17 11.88 5.47 -6.14
N ILE A 18 10.87 4.65 -6.49
CA ILE A 18 9.58 4.65 -5.76
C ILE A 18 9.72 3.98 -4.40
N LEU A 19 10.37 2.82 -4.32
CA LEU A 19 10.58 2.13 -3.05
C LEU A 19 11.97 2.48 -2.50
N GLN A 20 12.02 3.07 -1.31
CA GLN A 20 13.26 3.48 -0.66
C GLN A 20 13.36 2.86 0.74
N GLU A 21 14.58 2.72 1.26
CA GLU A 21 14.76 2.34 2.66
C GLU A 21 14.12 3.40 3.56
N SER A 22 13.36 2.95 4.56
CA SER A 22 12.75 3.85 5.53
C SER A 22 13.80 4.51 6.41
N THR A 23 13.48 5.67 6.97
CA THR A 23 14.31 6.24 8.03
C THR A 23 14.26 5.34 9.28
N PRO A 24 15.30 5.33 10.14
CA PRO A 24 15.27 4.52 11.36
C PRO A 24 14.09 4.87 12.29
N LEU A 25 13.66 6.13 12.29
CA LEU A 25 12.50 6.56 13.08
C LEU A 25 11.19 5.99 12.53
N ASP A 26 11.01 6.01 11.21
CA ASP A 26 9.84 5.41 10.58
C ASP A 26 9.81 3.90 10.75
N GLU A 27 10.97 3.25 10.64
CA GLU A 27 11.09 1.81 10.87
C GLU A 27 10.66 1.42 12.28
N VAL A 28 11.15 2.13 13.31
CA VAL A 28 10.75 1.92 14.71
C VAL A 28 9.25 2.18 14.87
N PHE A 29 8.75 3.28 14.32
CA PHE A 29 7.33 3.65 14.43
C PHE A 29 6.41 2.60 13.80
N VAL A 30 6.69 2.20 12.55
CA VAL A 30 5.92 1.17 11.84
C VAL A 30 6.03 -0.17 12.57
N SER A 31 7.22 -0.52 13.06
CA SER A 31 7.42 -1.75 13.83
C SER A 31 6.59 -1.78 15.11
N LEU A 32 6.48 -0.66 15.83
CA LEU A 32 5.62 -0.56 17.01
C LEU A 32 4.14 -0.70 16.67
N LEU A 33 3.70 -0.10 15.55
CA LEU A 33 2.31 -0.24 15.11
C LEU A 33 1.97 -1.70 14.76
N VAL A 34 2.85 -2.41 14.05
CA VAL A 34 2.63 -3.81 13.68
C VAL A 34 2.70 -4.72 14.90
N LYS A 35 3.72 -4.56 15.75
CA LYS A 35 3.93 -5.41 16.93
C LYS A 35 2.88 -5.24 18.02
N LYS A 36 2.08 -4.17 17.97
CA LYS A 36 0.93 -3.99 18.85
C LYS A 36 -0.06 -5.16 18.74
N ASP A 37 -0.33 -5.61 17.52
CA ASP A 37 -1.31 -6.69 17.26
C ASP A 37 -0.62 -8.00 16.84
N LEU A 38 0.62 -7.92 16.32
CA LEU A 38 1.44 -9.06 15.90
C LEU A 38 2.81 -9.08 16.62
N PRO A 39 2.86 -9.34 17.94
CA PRO A 39 4.06 -9.15 18.77
C PRO A 39 5.24 -10.06 18.39
N ASN A 40 4.94 -11.24 17.85
CA ASN A 40 5.93 -12.25 17.47
C ASN A 40 6.32 -12.20 15.99
N LEU A 41 5.76 -11.26 15.21
CA LEU A 41 6.08 -11.16 13.79
C LEU A 41 7.53 -10.68 13.62
N ASN A 42 8.30 -11.45 12.88
CA ASN A 42 9.65 -11.07 12.49
C ASN A 42 9.60 -10.09 11.30
N ILE A 43 9.83 -8.82 11.55
CA ILE A 43 9.88 -7.78 10.52
C ILE A 43 11.25 -7.85 9.86
N THR A 44 11.28 -8.23 8.58
CA THR A 44 12.53 -8.39 7.81
C THR A 44 12.99 -7.11 7.15
N ARG A 45 12.05 -6.23 6.76
CA ARG A 45 12.33 -4.96 6.08
C ARG A 45 11.15 -4.00 6.22
N VAL A 46 11.45 -2.71 6.33
CA VAL A 46 10.48 -1.62 6.20
C VAL A 46 10.96 -0.70 5.09
N CYS A 47 10.07 -0.35 4.17
CA CYS A 47 10.38 0.53 3.06
C CYS A 47 9.37 1.66 2.98
N GLU A 48 9.83 2.83 2.55
CA GLU A 48 9.01 3.99 2.25
C GLU A 48 8.63 4.00 0.76
N VAL A 49 7.36 4.27 0.48
CA VAL A 49 6.85 4.45 -0.89
C VAL A 49 6.85 5.93 -1.24
N LYS A 50 7.78 6.36 -2.08
CA LYS A 50 7.92 7.72 -2.62
C LYS A 50 7.37 7.83 -4.03
N ASN A 51 6.05 7.77 -4.15
CA ASN A 51 5.35 8.07 -5.40
C ASN A 51 4.75 9.49 -5.34
N SER A 52 5.48 10.47 -5.88
CA SER A 52 5.08 11.89 -5.86
C SER A 52 3.74 12.14 -6.55
N PHE A 53 3.43 11.40 -7.62
CA PHE A 53 2.16 11.54 -8.34
C PHE A 53 0.98 11.12 -7.45
N LEU A 54 1.05 9.92 -6.85
CA LEU A 54 0.00 9.46 -5.94
C LEU A 54 -0.13 10.34 -4.71
N LYS A 55 0.99 10.85 -4.19
CA LYS A 55 1.00 11.79 -3.06
C LYS A 55 0.27 13.09 -3.41
N TYR A 56 0.53 13.65 -4.58
CA TYR A 56 -0.14 14.88 -5.03
C TYR A 56 -1.65 14.67 -5.22
N MET A 57 -2.06 13.53 -5.81
CA MET A 57 -3.48 13.19 -5.96
C MET A 57 -4.19 13.03 -4.60
N TYR A 58 -3.51 12.42 -3.62
CA TYR A 58 -4.01 12.33 -2.25
C TYR A 58 -4.18 13.71 -1.61
N ASP A 59 -3.17 14.57 -1.69
CA ASP A 59 -3.20 15.91 -1.10
C ASP A 59 -4.28 16.79 -1.75
N LEU A 60 -4.45 16.71 -3.06
CA LEU A 60 -5.50 17.44 -3.77
C LEU A 60 -6.90 17.00 -3.30
N THR A 61 -7.12 15.69 -3.17
CA THR A 61 -8.40 15.14 -2.68
C THR A 61 -8.67 15.57 -1.24
N LYS A 62 -7.63 15.60 -0.40
CA LYS A 62 -7.71 16.07 0.98
C LYS A 62 -8.12 17.54 1.06
N GLU A 63 -7.51 18.41 0.27
CA GLU A 63 -7.86 19.83 0.25
C GLU A 63 -9.27 20.06 -0.32
N GLU A 64 -9.69 19.28 -1.31
CA GLU A 64 -11.07 19.27 -1.78
C GLU A 64 -12.06 18.92 -0.64
N TYR A 65 -11.78 17.86 0.11
CA TYR A 65 -12.63 17.44 1.23
C TYR A 65 -12.67 18.51 2.32
N LYS A 66 -11.53 19.13 2.62
CA LYS A 66 -11.44 20.23 3.58
C LYS A 66 -12.25 21.45 3.13
N SER A 67 -12.21 21.78 1.84
CA SER A 67 -13.01 22.87 1.27
C SER A 67 -14.52 22.60 1.39
N ARG A 68 -14.94 21.34 1.17
CA ARG A 68 -16.36 20.96 1.21
C ARG A 68 -16.91 20.75 2.62
N TYR A 69 -16.11 20.20 3.53
CA TYR A 69 -16.57 19.70 4.83
C TYR A 69 -15.88 20.38 6.03
N GLY A 70 -15.00 21.34 5.79
CA GLY A 70 -14.28 22.13 6.80
C GLY A 70 -13.10 21.39 7.46
N ARG A 71 -13.32 20.15 7.93
CA ARG A 71 -12.28 19.34 8.58
C ARG A 71 -12.21 17.95 7.96
N VAL A 72 -10.98 17.46 7.81
CA VAL A 72 -10.66 16.10 7.38
C VAL A 72 -9.89 15.40 8.49
N THR A 73 -10.28 14.16 8.79
CA THR A 73 -9.53 13.26 9.68
C THR A 73 -8.73 12.30 8.81
N GLU A 74 -7.42 12.27 9.02
CA GLU A 74 -6.54 11.27 8.43
C GLU A 74 -6.24 10.17 9.44
N THR A 75 -6.14 8.93 8.98
CA THR A 75 -5.84 7.79 9.83
C THR A 75 -4.90 6.85 9.09
N ARG A 76 -3.90 6.33 9.81
CA ARG A 76 -3.00 5.29 9.30
C ARG A 76 -3.65 3.94 9.55
N LEU A 77 -3.81 3.17 8.48
CA LEU A 77 -4.44 1.85 8.51
C LEU A 77 -3.59 0.86 7.71
N PHE A 78 -3.71 -0.40 8.06
CA PHE A 78 -3.05 -1.52 7.41
C PHE A 78 -3.87 -2.04 6.23
N HIS A 79 -3.15 -2.43 5.18
CA HIS A 79 -3.65 -3.23 4.07
C HIS A 79 -2.62 -4.32 3.80
N ALA A 80 -2.95 -5.57 4.14
CA ALA A 80 -2.08 -6.71 3.82
C ALA A 80 -2.42 -7.22 2.42
N THR A 81 -1.41 -7.65 1.67
CA THR A 81 -1.57 -8.17 0.31
C THR A 81 -0.45 -9.16 0.00
N SER A 82 -0.60 -9.90 -1.09
CA SER A 82 0.47 -10.76 -1.60
C SER A 82 1.62 -9.93 -2.19
N GLU A 83 2.85 -10.43 -2.09
CA GLU A 83 4.06 -9.80 -2.64
C GLU A 83 3.92 -9.46 -4.14
N PHE A 84 3.24 -10.31 -4.91
CA PHE A 84 2.98 -10.08 -6.34
C PHE A 84 2.20 -8.80 -6.63
N ASN A 85 1.45 -8.28 -5.67
CA ASN A 85 0.68 -7.05 -5.82
C ASN A 85 1.45 -5.79 -5.40
N VAL A 86 2.64 -5.90 -4.78
CA VAL A 86 3.38 -4.73 -4.26
C VAL A 86 3.69 -3.74 -5.38
N ASN A 87 4.34 -4.18 -6.46
CA ASN A 87 4.70 -3.31 -7.59
C ASN A 87 3.51 -2.60 -8.23
N PRO A 88 2.41 -3.28 -8.64
CA PRO A 88 1.28 -2.58 -9.22
C PRO A 88 0.60 -1.61 -8.23
N ILE A 89 0.60 -1.91 -6.92
CA ILE A 89 0.02 -1.03 -5.89
C ILE A 89 0.87 0.23 -5.70
N ILE A 90 2.19 0.12 -5.53
CA ILE A 90 3.03 1.30 -5.28
C ILE A 90 3.11 2.23 -6.50
N GLN A 91 2.89 1.70 -7.71
CA GLN A 91 2.83 2.48 -8.94
C GLN A 91 1.47 3.16 -9.14
N ASN A 92 0.37 2.41 -8.98
CA ASN A 92 -0.96 2.80 -9.47
C ASN A 92 -2.02 2.94 -8.38
N ASN A 93 -1.63 2.81 -7.11
CA ASN A 93 -2.52 2.73 -5.96
C ASN A 93 -3.35 1.43 -5.92
N LEU A 94 -4.12 1.26 -4.84
CA LEU A 94 -4.99 0.11 -4.60
C LEU A 94 -6.21 0.14 -5.53
N ASP A 95 -6.47 -0.97 -6.23
CA ASP A 95 -7.63 -1.12 -7.13
C ASP A 95 -8.58 -2.20 -6.59
N TRP A 96 -9.73 -1.77 -6.07
CA TRP A 96 -10.75 -2.67 -5.54
C TRP A 96 -11.34 -3.62 -6.60
N ARG A 97 -11.26 -3.28 -7.89
CA ARG A 97 -11.77 -4.12 -8.99
C ARG A 97 -10.95 -5.40 -9.16
N ARG A 98 -9.74 -5.44 -8.58
CA ARG A 98 -8.89 -6.63 -8.51
C ARG A 98 -9.24 -7.54 -7.33
N VAL A 99 -10.12 -7.11 -6.42
CA VAL A 99 -10.50 -7.86 -5.22
C VAL A 99 -11.84 -8.55 -5.46
N SER A 100 -11.86 -9.87 -5.32
CA SER A 100 -13.08 -10.69 -5.46
C SER A 100 -13.86 -10.85 -4.15
N ARG A 101 -13.25 -10.48 -3.00
CA ARG A 101 -13.84 -10.64 -1.66
C ARG A 101 -14.31 -9.30 -1.12
N SER A 102 -15.62 -9.08 -1.08
CA SER A 102 -16.24 -7.87 -0.51
C SER A 102 -17.37 -8.21 0.45
N LYS A 103 -17.15 -7.99 1.76
CA LYS A 103 -18.17 -8.18 2.79
C LYS A 103 -18.98 -6.91 3.08
N PHE A 104 -18.33 -5.75 3.05
CA PHE A 104 -18.91 -4.46 3.49
C PHE A 104 -19.10 -3.45 2.35
N GLY A 105 -18.83 -3.84 1.12
CA GLY A 105 -18.97 -2.99 -0.06
C GLY A 105 -17.88 -3.22 -1.09
N MET A 106 -18.11 -2.68 -2.29
CA MET A 106 -17.16 -2.69 -3.40
C MET A 106 -16.11 -1.59 -3.20
N GLY A 107 -15.04 -1.93 -2.48
CA GLY A 107 -13.98 -0.99 -2.14
C GLY A 107 -12.73 -1.68 -1.62
N VAL A 108 -11.68 -0.88 -1.44
CA VAL A 108 -10.44 -1.36 -0.82
C VAL A 108 -10.67 -1.41 0.69
N SER A 109 -10.33 -2.53 1.31
CA SER A 109 -10.45 -2.71 2.75
C SER A 109 -9.15 -2.34 3.47
N PHE A 110 -9.30 -1.65 4.60
CA PHE A 110 -8.22 -1.27 5.50
C PHE A 110 -8.59 -1.64 6.94
N SER A 111 -7.60 -1.83 7.81
CA SER A 111 -7.79 -2.18 9.22
C SER A 111 -6.89 -1.34 10.11
N ASN A 112 -7.35 -0.99 11.32
CA ASN A 112 -6.50 -0.40 12.37
C ASN A 112 -5.77 -1.47 13.21
N ASP A 113 -6.02 -2.74 12.91
CA ASP A 113 -5.45 -3.92 13.55
C ASP A 113 -4.65 -4.72 12.49
N ALA A 114 -3.37 -4.94 12.75
CA ALA A 114 -2.45 -5.60 11.82
C ALA A 114 -2.76 -7.10 11.66
N ASP A 115 -3.18 -7.79 12.72
CA ASP A 115 -3.55 -9.21 12.67
C ASP A 115 -4.82 -9.40 11.85
N TYR A 116 -5.82 -8.53 12.08
CA TYR A 116 -7.05 -8.54 11.28
C TYR A 116 -6.75 -8.29 9.79
N ALA A 117 -5.91 -7.30 9.45
CA ALA A 117 -5.53 -7.07 8.05
C ALA A 117 -4.90 -8.32 7.43
N ASN A 118 -3.96 -8.97 8.14
CA ASN A 118 -3.25 -10.15 7.65
C ASN A 118 -4.17 -11.36 7.49
N PHE A 119 -5.03 -11.64 8.48
CA PHE A 119 -5.94 -12.78 8.48
C PHE A 119 -6.83 -12.82 7.24
N PHE A 120 -7.42 -11.68 6.86
CA PHE A 120 -8.33 -11.61 5.71
C PHE A 120 -7.62 -11.54 4.36
N SER A 121 -6.33 -11.24 4.34
CA SER A 121 -5.50 -11.27 3.12
C SER A 121 -4.89 -12.64 2.84
N ASN A 122 -4.88 -13.55 3.82
CA ASN A 122 -4.15 -14.82 3.78
C ASN A 122 -5.01 -16.07 3.47
N SER A 123 -6.16 -15.94 2.79
CA SER A 123 -6.97 -17.13 2.50
C SER A 123 -6.34 -18.13 1.51
N SER A 124 -5.17 -17.83 0.93
CA SER A 124 -4.54 -18.66 -0.10
C SER A 124 -3.03 -18.43 -0.34
N ASN A 125 -2.30 -17.69 0.50
CA ASN A 125 -0.85 -17.46 0.28
C ASN A 125 0.05 -18.62 0.77
N GLY A 126 -0.53 -19.81 1.00
CA GLY A 126 0.18 -20.99 1.50
C GLY A 126 -0.19 -22.32 0.80
N ASN A 127 -0.97 -22.30 -0.28
CA ASN A 127 -1.14 -23.49 -1.12
C ASN A 127 -0.19 -23.40 -2.31
N VAL A 128 1.07 -23.74 -2.06
CA VAL A 128 1.96 -24.27 -3.10
C VAL A 128 1.93 -25.78 -2.90
N GLU A 129 1.40 -26.50 -3.90
CA GLU A 129 1.59 -27.94 -4.06
C GLU A 129 3.09 -28.28 -4.15
#